data_AF-A0A450T7Q8-F1
#
_entry.id   AF-A0A450T7Q8-F1
#
_cell.length_a   1.000
_cell.length_b   1.000
_cell.length_c   1.000
_cell.angle_alpha   90.00
_cell.angle_beta   90.00
_cell.angle_gamma   90.00
#
_symmetry.space_group_name_H-M   'P 1'
#
loop_
_entity.id
_entity.type
_entity.pdbx_description
1 polymer ?
#
loop_
_entity_poly.entity_id
_entity_poly.type
_entity_poly.pdbx_seq_one_letter_code
_entity_poly.pdbx_strand_id
1 'polypeptide(L)' 'MKTARFLLPAEVEMLEAAIYYQTRVDGLGNTFLTKIESTVRDIAEHPLGACRT' A
#
# COMPACT_ATOMS: atom_id res chain seq x y z
N MET A 1 14.11 -13.45 2.19
CA MET A 1 13.22 -12.27 2.24
C MET A 1 12.09 -12.54 3.20
N LYS A 2 11.71 -11.59 4.05
CA LYS A 2 10.49 -11.71 4.87
C LYS A 2 9.30 -11.40 3.97
N THR A 3 8.31 -12.28 3.95
CA THR A 3 7.08 -12.06 3.18
C THR A 3 6.14 -11.18 3.98
N ALA A 4 5.89 -9.95 3.48
CA ALA A 4 4.82 -9.12 4.02
C ALA A 4 3.46 -9.78 3.74
N ARG A 5 2.54 -9.68 4.69
CA ARG A 5 1.17 -10.19 4.55
C ARG A 5 0.20 -9.10 4.96
N PHE A 6 -0.77 -8.81 4.11
CA PHE A 6 -1.87 -7.95 4.48
C PHE A 6 -2.81 -8.72 5.42
N LEU A 7 -3.33 -8.01 6.41
CA LEU A 7 -4.53 -8.46 7.11
C LEU A 7 -5.73 -8.22 6.18
N LEU A 8 -6.73 -9.09 6.23
CA LEU A 8 -7.93 -8.95 5.39
C LEU A 8 -8.58 -7.56 5.48
N PRO A 9 -8.75 -6.94 6.68
CA PRO A 9 -9.28 -5.58 6.76
C PRO A 9 -8.41 -4.55 6.04
N ALA A 10 -7.09 -4.67 6.13
CA ALA A 10 -6.16 -3.74 5.48
C ALA A 10 -6.17 -3.88 3.96
N GLU A 11 -6.34 -5.10 3.44
CA GLU A 11 -6.50 -5.33 1.99
C GLU A 11 -7.81 -4.72 1.47
N VAL A 12 -8.91 -4.86 2.20
CA VAL A 12 -10.20 -4.24 1.85
C VAL A 12 -10.08 -2.72 1.84
N GLU A 13 -9.55 -2.13 2.91
CA GLU A 13 -9.37 -0.66 3.02
C GLU A 13 -8.49 -0.11 1.89
N MET A 14 -7.40 -0.81 1.55
CA MET A 14 -6.52 -0.45 0.44
C MET A 14 -7.28 -0.43 -0.90
N LEU A 15 -8.07 -1.45 -1.19
CA LEU A 15 -8.80 -1.55 -2.46
C LEU A 15 -9.92 -0.51 -2.55
N GLU A 16 -10.65 -0.26 -1.46
CA GLU A 16 -11.68 0.78 -1.40
C GLU A 16 -11.08 2.17 -1.63
N ALA A 17 -9.91 2.47 -1.02
CA ALA A 17 -9.19 3.71 -1.25
C ALA A 17 -8.72 3.85 -2.70
N ALA A 18 -8.18 2.78 -3.30
CA ALA A 18 -7.74 2.79 -4.69
C ALA A 18 -8.91 3.06 -5.66
N ILE A 19 -10.06 2.41 -5.45
CA ILE A 19 -11.29 2.67 -6.22
C ILE A 19 -11.71 4.13 -6.05
N TYR A 20 -11.79 4.62 -4.81
CA TYR A 20 -12.17 6.00 -4.54
C TYR A 20 -11.27 6.98 -5.27
N TYR A 21 -9.94 6.84 -5.17
CA TYR A 21 -9.01 7.74 -5.84
C TYR A 21 -9.12 7.68 -7.37
N GLN A 22 -9.29 6.50 -7.94
CA GLN A 22 -9.52 6.34 -9.38
C GLN A 22 -10.78 7.07 -9.86
N THR A 23 -11.85 7.11 -9.04
CA THR A 23 -13.07 7.87 -9.39
C THR A 23 -12.88 9.39 -9.30
N ARG A 24 -11.86 9.87 -8.58
CA ARG A 24 -11.58 11.31 -8.42
C ARG A 24 -10.67 11.85 -9.49
N VAL A 25 -9.62 11.10 -9.82
CA VAL A 25 -8.61 11.49 -10.82
C VAL A 25 -8.19 10.24 -11.55
N ASP A 26 -8.27 10.28 -12.88
CA ASP A 26 -7.87 9.15 -13.71
C ASP A 26 -6.41 8.76 -13.44
N GLY A 27 -6.18 7.48 -13.15
CA GLY A 27 -4.86 6.92 -12.87
C GLY A 27 -4.36 7.10 -11.42
N LEU A 28 -5.08 7.85 -10.57
CA LEU A 28 -4.66 8.06 -9.19
C LEU A 28 -4.77 6.80 -8.33
N GLY A 29 -5.79 5.95 -8.57
CA GLY A 29 -5.91 4.67 -7.87
C GLY A 29 -4.75 3.72 -8.19
N ASN A 30 -4.32 3.67 -9.45
CA ASN A 30 -3.14 2.90 -9.87
C ASN A 30 -1.87 3.44 -9.22
N THR A 31 -1.68 4.77 -9.24
CA THR A 31 -0.54 5.43 -8.60
C THR A 31 -0.47 5.13 -7.11
N PHE A 32 -1.61 5.14 -6.43
CA PHE A 32 -1.74 4.78 -5.02
C PHE A 32 -1.31 3.34 -4.75
N LEU A 33 -1.80 2.37 -5.53
CA LEU A 33 -1.43 0.96 -5.37
C LEU A 33 0.07 0.73 -5.62
N THR A 34 0.65 1.35 -6.65
CA THR A 34 2.09 1.29 -6.90
C THR A 34 2.89 1.85 -5.72
N LYS A 35 2.40 2.93 -5.08
CA LYS A 35 3.06 3.51 -3.91
C LYS A 35 2.99 2.56 -2.71
N ILE A 36 1.86 1.90 -2.47
CA ILE A 36 1.74 0.91 -1.41
C ILE A 36 2.69 -0.26 -1.65
N GLU A 37 2.72 -0.83 -2.86
CA GLU A 37 3.62 -1.94 -3.20
C GLU A 37 5.09 -1.58 -2.91
N SER A 38 5.53 -0.39 -3.34
CA SER A 38 6.89 0.09 -3.04
C SER A 38 7.15 0.21 -1.54
N THR A 39 6.20 0.78 -0.78
CA THR A 39 6.33 0.98 0.67
C THR A 39 6.38 -0.35 1.41
N VAL A 40 5.55 -1.33 1.01
CA VAL A 40 5.53 -2.68 1.61
C VAL A 40 6.86 -3.39 1.36
N ARG A 41 7.42 -3.26 0.15
CA ARG A 41 8.75 -3.79 -0.16
C ARG A 41 9.82 -3.14 0.73
N ASP A 42 9.82 -1.83 0.86
CA ASP A 42 10.79 -1.11 1.68
C ASP A 42 10.72 -1.54 3.16
N ILE A 43 9.51 -1.73 3.71
CA ILE A 43 9.29 -2.24 5.07
C ILE A 43 9.76 -3.70 5.20
N ALA A 44 9.49 -4.55 4.20
CA ALA A 44 9.91 -5.94 4.22
C ALA A 44 11.44 -6.09 4.21
N GLU A 45 12.13 -5.17 3.54
CA GLU A 45 13.60 -5.07 3.49
C GLU A 45 14.16 -4.42 4.76
N HIS A 46 13.46 -3.44 5.34
CA HIS A 46 13.89 -2.66 6.50
C HIS A 46 12.83 -2.57 7.62
N PRO A 47 12.50 -3.69 8.31
CA PRO A 47 11.35 -3.76 9.22
C PRO A 47 11.44 -2.84 10.47
N LEU A 48 12.64 -2.39 10.85
CA LEU A 48 12.84 -1.45 11.97
C LEU A 48 12.78 0.03 11.54
N GLY A 49 12.79 0.32 10.23
CA GLY A 49 12.70 1.67 9.69
C GLY A 49 11.28 2.25 9.70
N ALA A 50 10.27 1.39 9.81
CA ALA A 50 8.85 1.78 9.76
C ALA A 50 8.37 2.62 10.96
N CYS A 51 9.13 2.69 12.06
CA CYS A 51 8.76 3.44 13.28
C CYS A 51 9.34 4.87 13.35
N ARG A 52 9.89 5.45 12.26
CA ARG A 52 10.59 6.75 12.31
C ARG A 52 9.90 7.94 11.64
N THR A 53 8.64 7.81 11.23
CA THR A 53 7.82 8.91 10.69
C THR A 53 6.56 9.06 11.52
#